data_AF-A0A8T1N5F0-F1
#
_entry.id   AF-A0A8T1N5F0-F1
#
_cell.length_a   1.000
_cell.length_b   1.000
_cell.length_c   1.000
_cell.angle_alpha   90.00
_cell.angle_beta   90.00
_cell.angle_gamma   90.00
#
_symmetry.space_group_name_H-M   'P 1'
#
loop_
_entity.id
_entity.type
_entity.pdbx_description
1 polymer ?
#
loop_
_entity_poly.entity_id
_entity_poly.type
_entity_poly.pdbx_seq_one_letter_code
_entity_poly.pdbx_strand_id
1 'polypeptide(L)'
;MEGSGKKRSSRNTSSSRHRSTVSNAKFEVKKFDRTSNFNMWQCEIMDVLIQQELDIALEEKPYDMTENDWKKLNTKTYSTIRLCLTKEQKYFIMRETNAKEL
;
A
#
# COMPACT_ATOMS: atom_id res chain seq x y z
N MET A 1 49.82 -47.91 -0.90
CA MET A 1 48.65 -48.79 -0.76
C MET A 1 47.84 -48.25 0.40
N GLU A 2 46.89 -47.36 0.08
CA GLU A 2 45.45 -47.67 0.05
C GLU A 2 44.85 -47.76 1.47
N GLY A 3 43.84 -47.00 1.87
CA GLY A 3 43.01 -46.03 1.17
C GLY A 3 42.24 -45.16 2.16
N SER A 4 42.08 -43.88 1.83
CA SER A 4 41.32 -42.92 2.62
C SER A 4 39.82 -43.20 2.51
N GLY A 5 39.21 -43.69 3.60
CA GLY A 5 37.78 -43.95 3.72
C GLY A 5 36.95 -42.67 3.67
N LYS A 6 36.19 -42.53 2.59
CA LYS A 6 35.28 -41.42 2.29
C LYS A 6 33.95 -41.61 3.06
N LYS A 7 33.68 -40.81 4.10
CA LYS A 7 32.31 -40.67 4.64
C LYS A 7 31.67 -39.39 4.11
N ARG A 8 30.92 -39.54 3.02
CA ARG A 8 29.97 -38.53 2.53
C ARG A 8 28.76 -38.54 3.47
N SER A 9 28.68 -37.57 4.38
CA SER A 9 27.43 -37.26 5.07
C SER A 9 26.53 -36.50 4.09
N SER A 10 25.34 -37.05 3.82
CA SER A 10 24.39 -36.52 2.85
C SER A 10 23.84 -35.16 3.29
N ARG A 11 24.03 -34.15 2.44
CA ARG A 11 23.34 -32.86 2.53
C ARG A 11 21.86 -33.08 2.24
N ASN A 12 21.04 -33.15 3.29
CA ASN A 12 19.60 -32.96 3.16
C ASN A 12 19.29 -31.48 3.41
N THR A 13 19.48 -30.66 2.38
CA THR A 13 18.90 -29.32 2.36
C THR A 13 17.58 -29.40 1.61
N SER A 14 16.54 -29.89 2.29
CA SER A 14 15.18 -29.64 1.84
C SER A 14 14.90 -28.16 2.07
N SER A 15 15.28 -27.29 1.12
CA SER A 15 14.79 -25.92 1.09
C SER A 15 13.31 -25.99 0.74
N SER A 16 12.48 -26.25 1.74
CA SER A 16 11.09 -25.85 1.69
C SER A 16 11.14 -24.34 1.54
N ARG A 17 11.01 -23.86 0.29
CA ARG A 17 10.72 -22.46 0.04
C ARG A 17 9.39 -22.24 0.72
N HIS A 18 9.43 -21.71 1.94
CA HIS A 18 8.25 -21.24 2.60
C HIS A 18 7.68 -20.17 1.69
N ARG A 19 6.67 -20.55 0.91
CA ARG A 19 5.82 -19.61 0.23
C ARG A 19 5.08 -18.89 1.36
N SER A 20 5.59 -17.75 1.76
CA SER A 20 4.88 -16.83 2.63
C SER A 20 3.65 -16.39 1.86
N THR A 21 2.52 -17.01 2.15
CA THR A 21 1.23 -16.54 1.68
C THR A 21 0.90 -15.27 2.44
N VAL A 22 0.83 -14.14 1.76
CA VAL A 22 0.22 -12.93 2.30
C VAL A 22 -1.29 -13.15 2.23
N SER A 23 -1.93 -13.40 3.37
CA SER A 23 -3.39 -13.35 3.50
C SER A 23 -3.88 -11.90 3.40
N ASN A 24 -5.18 -11.67 3.14
CA ASN A 24 -5.81 -10.33 3.16
C ASN A 24 -5.51 -9.62 4.49
N ALA A 25 -4.41 -8.87 4.52
CA ALA A 25 -3.95 -8.13 5.68
C ALA A 25 -4.70 -6.80 5.69
N LYS A 26 -5.16 -6.37 6.86
CA LYS A 26 -5.64 -5.01 7.05
C LYS A 26 -4.39 -4.12 7.09
N PHE A 27 -4.19 -3.30 6.06
CA PHE A 27 -3.05 -2.38 5.99
C PHE A 27 -3.23 -1.26 7.02
N GLU A 28 -2.31 -1.18 7.95
CA GLU A 28 -2.23 -0.08 8.91
C GLU A 28 -1.10 0.85 8.46
N VAL A 29 -1.46 1.99 7.87
CA VAL A 29 -0.49 3.03 7.50
C VAL A 29 -0.36 3.99 8.67
N LYS A 30 0.89 4.26 9.08
CA LYS A 30 1.17 5.26 10.11
C LYS A 30 0.65 6.61 9.62
N LYS A 31 -0.02 7.37 10.50
CA LYS A 31 -0.48 8.71 10.14
C LYS A 31 0.69 9.64 9.84
N PHE A 32 0.58 10.41 8.77
CA PHE A 32 1.59 11.41 8.42
C PHE A 32 1.49 12.64 9.33
N ASP A 33 2.63 12.96 9.94
CA ASP A 33 2.81 14.00 10.96
C ASP A 33 3.86 15.06 10.57
N ARG A 34 4.33 15.06 9.32
CA ARG A 34 5.46 15.87 8.79
C ARG A 34 6.85 15.51 9.30
N THR A 35 6.98 14.61 10.27
CA THR A 35 8.29 14.15 10.78
C THR A 35 8.75 12.88 10.07
N SER A 36 7.80 12.08 9.61
CA SER A 36 8.05 10.84 8.88
C SER A 36 8.47 11.12 7.42
N ASN A 37 9.20 10.19 6.79
CA ASN A 37 9.59 10.32 5.38
C ASN A 37 8.34 10.37 4.49
N PHE A 38 8.11 11.50 3.83
CA PHE A 38 6.92 11.72 3.01
C PHE A 38 6.82 10.73 1.84
N ASN A 39 7.91 10.46 1.14
CA ASN A 39 7.91 9.55 -0.02
C ASN A 39 7.54 8.12 0.40
N MET A 40 8.05 7.67 1.57
CA MET A 40 7.68 6.36 2.09
C MET A 40 6.20 6.30 2.45
N TRP A 41 5.70 7.31 3.18
CA TRP A 41 4.28 7.38 3.52
C TRP A 41 3.40 7.44 2.28
N GLN A 42 3.79 8.21 1.27
CA GLN A 42 3.08 8.30 0.00
C GLN A 42 3.03 6.93 -0.71
N CYS A 43 4.14 6.18 -0.75
CA CYS A 43 4.15 4.82 -1.28
C CYS A 43 3.17 3.91 -0.54
N GLU A 44 3.18 3.91 0.80
CA GLU A 44 2.25 3.11 1.60
C GLU A 44 0.77 3.46 1.34
N ILE A 45 0.46 4.74 1.16
CA ILE A 45 -0.90 5.17 0.81
C ILE A 45 -1.30 4.73 -0.59
N MET A 46 -0.39 4.85 -1.57
CA MET A 46 -0.65 4.35 -2.92
C MET A 46 -0.95 2.85 -2.91
N ASP A 47 -0.19 2.05 -2.15
CA ASP A 47 -0.43 0.61 -2.01
C ASP A 47 -1.79 0.32 -1.36
N VAL A 48 -2.25 1.15 -0.42
CA VAL A 48 -3.60 1.03 0.16
C VAL A 48 -4.69 1.37 -0.86
N LEU A 49 -4.51 2.44 -1.63
CA LEU A 49 -5.51 2.87 -2.62
C LEU A 49 -5.65 1.85 -3.74
N ILE A 50 -4.54 1.30 -4.25
CA ILE A 50 -4.55 0.25 -5.28
C ILE A 50 -5.29 -0.99 -4.77
N GLN A 51 -5.03 -1.41 -3.54
CA GLN A 51 -5.70 -2.57 -2.96
C GLN A 51 -7.18 -2.36 -2.66
N GLN A 52 -7.62 -1.10 -2.58
CA GLN A 52 -9.03 -0.74 -2.44
C GLN A 52 -9.69 -0.37 -3.78
N GLU A 53 -8.95 -0.45 -4.90
CA GLU A 53 -9.40 -0.04 -6.24
C GLU A 53 -9.82 1.44 -6.29
N LEU A 54 -9.06 2.29 -5.61
CA LEU A 54 -9.32 3.72 -5.42
C LEU A 54 -8.28 4.63 -6.10
N ASP A 55 -7.20 4.06 -6.62
CA ASP A 55 -6.06 4.76 -7.23
C ASP A 55 -6.47 5.56 -8.47
N ILE A 56 -7.42 5.06 -9.25
CA ILE A 56 -7.94 5.76 -10.44
C ILE A 56 -8.49 7.17 -10.14
N ALA A 57 -8.92 7.43 -8.90
CA ALA A 57 -9.45 8.73 -8.50
C ALA A 57 -8.38 9.81 -8.29
N LEU A 58 -7.09 9.45 -8.37
CA LEU A 58 -5.98 10.39 -8.38
C LEU A 58 -5.68 10.94 -9.78
N GLU A 59 -6.30 10.35 -10.81
CA GLU A 59 -6.19 10.78 -12.20
C GLU A 59 -7.41 11.61 -12.63
N GLU A 60 -7.47 11.95 -13.93
CA GLU A 60 -8.69 12.53 -14.51
C GLU A 60 -9.81 11.49 -14.63
N LYS A 61 -11.06 11.95 -14.52
CA LYS A 61 -12.24 11.08 -14.66
C LYS A 61 -12.26 10.39 -16.04
N PRO A 62 -12.39 9.06 -16.10
CA PRO A 62 -12.59 8.35 -17.36
C PRO A 62 -13.87 8.80 -18.09
N TYR A 63 -13.82 8.87 -19.42
CA TYR A 63 -14.94 9.33 -20.24
C TYR A 63 -16.20 8.45 -20.10
N ASP A 64 -16.00 7.14 -19.96
CA ASP A 64 -17.02 6.11 -19.82
C ASP A 64 -17.59 5.99 -18.40
N MET A 65 -17.02 6.72 -17.42
CA MET A 65 -17.49 6.71 -16.04
C MET A 65 -18.54 7.79 -15.77
N THR A 66 -19.63 7.40 -15.09
CA THR A 66 -20.68 8.35 -14.68
C THR A 66 -20.16 9.33 -13.63
N GLU A 67 -20.70 10.55 -13.60
CA GLU A 67 -20.35 11.56 -12.59
C GLU A 67 -20.62 11.08 -11.15
N ASN A 68 -21.70 10.32 -10.96
CA ASN A 68 -22.06 9.83 -9.64
C ASN A 68 -21.07 8.77 -9.13
N ASP A 69 -20.64 7.87 -10.01
CA ASP A 69 -19.67 6.83 -9.64
C ASP A 69 -18.28 7.43 -9.44
N TRP A 70 -17.88 8.37 -10.29
CA TRP A 70 -16.65 9.13 -10.09
C TRP A 70 -16.65 9.88 -8.76
N LYS A 71 -17.73 10.61 -8.45
CA LYS A 71 -17.86 11.33 -7.18
C LYS A 71 -17.74 10.39 -5.98
N LYS A 72 -18.32 9.19 -6.04
CA LYS A 72 -18.19 8.18 -4.98
C LYS A 72 -16.76 7.70 -4.83
N LEU A 73 -16.06 7.39 -5.93
CA LEU A 73 -14.66 6.97 -5.91
C LEU A 73 -13.77 8.07 -5.33
N ASN A 74 -13.84 9.27 -5.90
CA ASN A 74 -13.10 10.44 -5.43
C ASN A 74 -13.36 10.73 -3.93
N THR A 75 -14.63 10.65 -3.47
CA THR A 75 -14.96 10.78 -2.04
C THR A 75 -14.30 9.72 -1.18
N LYS A 76 -14.29 8.45 -1.61
CA LYS A 76 -13.62 7.39 -0.87
C LYS A 76 -12.10 7.60 -0.84
N THR A 77 -11.49 7.98 -1.95
CA THR A 77 -10.04 8.20 -2.08
C THR A 77 -9.58 9.34 -1.18
N TYR A 78 -10.17 10.54 -1.29
CA TYR A 78 -9.76 11.67 -0.44
C TYR A 78 -10.05 11.39 1.04
N SER A 79 -11.10 10.62 1.37
CA SER A 79 -11.42 10.27 2.75
C SER A 79 -10.40 9.32 3.33
N THR A 80 -9.93 8.36 2.53
CA THR A 80 -8.88 7.41 2.89
C THR A 80 -7.56 8.13 3.13
N ILE A 81 -7.14 9.02 2.22
CA ILE A 81 -5.94 9.85 2.39
C ILE A 81 -6.05 10.65 3.69
N ARG A 82 -7.17 11.35 3.91
CA ARG A 82 -7.40 12.10 5.16
C ARG A 82 -7.30 11.21 6.39
N LEU A 83 -7.84 9.98 6.40
CA LEU A 83 -7.76 9.08 7.55
C LEU A 83 -6.31 8.76 7.96
N CYS A 84 -5.40 8.78 7.01
CA CYS A 84 -3.97 8.55 7.18
C CYS A 84 -3.16 9.81 7.55
N LEU A 85 -3.84 10.88 7.97
CA LEU A 85 -3.23 12.11 8.44
C LEU A 85 -3.51 12.36 9.92
N THR A 86 -2.60 13.05 10.60
CA THR A 86 -2.88 13.57 11.95
C THR A 86 -3.93 14.68 11.92
N LYS A 87 -4.46 15.05 13.09
CA LYS A 87 -5.49 16.09 13.21
C LYS A 87 -4.98 17.45 12.71
N GLU A 88 -3.73 17.75 12.99
CA GLU A 88 -3.05 18.98 12.60
C GLU A 88 -2.95 19.07 11.08
N GLN A 89 -2.62 17.96 10.40
CA GLN A 89 -2.56 17.91 8.94
C GLN A 89 -3.94 18.03 8.29
N LYS A 90 -4.95 17.36 8.85
CA LYS A 90 -6.33 17.45 8.37
C LYS A 90 -6.86 18.87 8.34
N TYR A 91 -6.42 19.74 9.25
CA TYR A 91 -6.91 21.12 9.32
C TYR A 91 -6.64 21.88 8.02
N PHE A 92 -5.48 21.67 7.40
CA PHE A 92 -5.08 22.38 6.18
C PHE A 92 -5.85 21.95 4.94
N ILE A 93 -6.37 20.72 4.90
CA ILE A 93 -6.96 20.12 3.70
C ILE A 93 -8.43 19.72 3.89
N MET A 94 -9.06 20.11 5.01
CA MET A 94 -10.43 19.68 5.34
C MET A 94 -11.48 20.11 4.31
N ARG A 95 -11.17 21.15 3.52
CA ARG A 95 -12.04 21.70 2.47
C ARG A 95 -11.80 21.07 1.10
N GLU A 96 -10.69 20.35 0.94
CA GLU A 96 -10.38 19.70 -0.34
C GLU A 96 -11.32 18.53 -0.58
N THR A 97 -11.97 18.57 -1.73
CA THR A 97 -12.97 17.58 -2.14
C THR A 97 -12.56 16.84 -3.41
N ASN A 98 -11.31 17.03 -3.86
CA ASN A 98 -10.70 16.31 -4.95
C ASN A 98 -9.47 15.56 -4.41
N ALA A 99 -9.38 14.25 -4.65
CA ALA A 99 -8.29 13.42 -4.18
C ALA A 99 -6.95 13.76 -4.84
N LYS A 100 -6.98 14.24 -6.09
CA LYS A 100 -5.79 14.67 -6.84
C LYS A 100 -5.15 15.96 -6.29
N GLU A 101 -5.94 16.78 -5.58
CA GLU A 101 -5.51 18.05 -5.02
C GLU A 101 -5.03 17.94 -3.55
N LEU A 102 -5.05 16.72 -2.98
CA LEU A 102 -4.53 16.44 -1.64
C LEU A 102 -3.02 16.16 -1.64
#